data_AF-A0A1I7HKH2-F1
#
_entry.id   AF-A0A1I7HKH2-F1
#
_cell.length_a   1.000
_cell.length_b   1.000
_cell.length_c   1.000
_cell.angle_alpha   90.00
_cell.angle_beta   90.00
_cell.angle_gamma   90.00
#
_symmetry.space_group_name_H-M   'P 1'
#
loop_
_entity.id
_entity.type
_entity.pdbx_description
1 polymer ?
#
loop_
_entity_poly.entity_id
_entity_poly.type
_entity_poly.pdbx_seq_one_letter_code
_entity_poly.pdbx_strand_id
1 'polypeptide(L)'
;MSNKFDIGRLQEQFSHKNIISLEDITAFYREKEPSIPKTTVSWRIYSLVQQGELQRVGRGKYSFGETRHYSPKINYKMKKIGQLIKRKYPFINYCQWELSSVNMFSQHLINFNIHFVDVERDVVESVYYGLKESFSKVMHIKNLYDNLSEFADSIIVRPLVTDSPVEKKENTYIASLEKMLVDLCTDREFISFQGNEIYHIFQNAFDKYTVNKQTMLRYGGRKNKREEVDRILKTINRQ
;
A
#
# COMPACT_ATOMS: atom_id res chain seq x y z
N MET A 1 35.18 2.01 -22.96
CA MET A 1 34.83 2.30 -21.55
C MET A 1 33.76 1.31 -21.13
N SER A 2 34.04 0.46 -20.15
CA SER A 2 33.05 -0.52 -19.66
C SER A 2 31.82 0.23 -19.16
N ASN A 3 30.64 -0.07 -19.70
CA ASN A 3 29.39 0.50 -19.19
C ASN A 3 29.22 0.02 -17.74
N LYS A 4 29.48 0.91 -16.77
CA LYS A 4 29.49 0.60 -15.33
C LYS A 4 28.19 -0.03 -14.82
N PHE A 5 27.08 0.16 -15.53
CA PHE A 5 25.78 -0.39 -15.18
C PHE A 5 25.50 -1.75 -15.84
N ASP A 6 26.04 -1.95 -17.05
CA ASP A 6 25.92 -3.15 -17.87
C ASP A 6 24.48 -3.69 -17.97
N ILE A 7 23.51 -2.78 -18.11
CA ILE A 7 22.07 -3.07 -18.00
C ILE A 7 21.59 -4.10 -19.02
N GLY A 8 22.05 -4.05 -20.27
CA GLY A 8 21.66 -5.03 -21.29
C GLY A 8 22.04 -6.46 -20.91
N ARG A 9 23.25 -6.65 -20.39
CA ARG A 9 23.71 -7.96 -19.90
C ARG A 9 22.98 -8.39 -18.63
N LEU A 10 22.68 -7.45 -17.74
CA LEU A 10 21.88 -7.71 -16.54
C LEU A 10 20.48 -8.21 -16.92
N GLN A 11 19.83 -7.55 -17.89
CA GLN A 11 18.53 -7.94 -18.44
C GLN A 11 18.58 -9.31 -19.13
N GLU A 12 19.61 -9.58 -19.92
CA GLU A 12 19.80 -10.87 -20.57
C GLU A 12 19.93 -12.01 -19.54
N GLN A 13 20.83 -11.85 -18.56
CA GLN A 13 21.12 -12.85 -17.53
C GLN A 13 19.91 -13.14 -16.63
N PHE A 14 19.08 -12.15 -16.35
CA PHE A 14 17.93 -12.28 -15.45
C PHE A 14 16.57 -12.18 -16.15
N SER A 15 16.53 -12.30 -17.47
CA SER A 15 15.32 -12.22 -18.30
C SER A 15 14.20 -13.20 -17.88
N HIS A 16 14.59 -14.37 -17.38
CA HIS A 16 13.69 -15.41 -16.90
C HIS A 16 13.21 -15.22 -15.44
N LYS A 17 13.74 -14.22 -14.72
CA LYS A 17 13.38 -13.95 -13.33
C LYS A 17 12.50 -12.70 -13.23
N ASN A 18 11.29 -12.88 -12.70
CA ASN A 18 10.42 -11.76 -12.35
C ASN A 18 10.94 -10.94 -11.16
N ILE A 19 11.77 -11.54 -10.30
CA ILE A 19 12.35 -10.88 -9.13
C ILE A 19 13.85 -11.23 -9.04
N ILE A 20 14.66 -10.20 -8.89
CA ILE A 20 16.11 -10.27 -8.72
C ILE A 20 16.45 -9.82 -7.30
N SER A 21 17.28 -10.61 -6.60
CA SER A 21 17.74 -10.26 -5.25
C SER A 21 18.95 -9.32 -5.28
N LEU A 22 19.20 -8.61 -4.18
CA LEU A 22 20.45 -7.84 -4.01
C LEU A 22 21.67 -8.74 -4.15
N GLU A 23 21.58 -9.98 -3.67
CA GLU A 23 22.62 -10.99 -3.80
C GLU A 23 22.89 -11.37 -5.26
N ASP A 24 21.84 -11.56 -6.07
CA ASP A 24 21.95 -11.81 -7.51
C ASP A 24 22.68 -10.66 -8.22
N ILE A 25 22.27 -9.41 -7.97
CA ILE A 25 22.89 -8.21 -8.60
C ILE A 25 24.33 -8.04 -8.11
N THR A 26 24.61 -8.35 -6.84
CA THR A 26 25.96 -8.31 -6.29
C THR A 26 26.86 -9.36 -6.94
N ALA A 27 26.36 -10.58 -7.13
CA ALA A 27 27.09 -11.65 -7.81
C ALA A 27 27.39 -11.26 -9.26
N PHE A 28 26.40 -10.71 -9.99
CA PHE A 28 26.57 -10.21 -11.35
C PHE A 28 27.74 -9.22 -11.49
N TYR A 29 27.80 -8.20 -10.64
CA TYR A 29 28.89 -7.22 -10.71
C TYR A 29 30.24 -7.79 -10.29
N ARG A 30 30.26 -8.78 -9.39
CA ARG A 30 31.49 -9.44 -8.96
C ARG A 30 32.14 -10.32 -10.02
N GLU A 31 31.41 -10.76 -11.03
CA GLU A 31 31.98 -11.51 -12.16
C GLU A 31 33.03 -10.68 -12.93
N LYS A 32 32.82 -9.36 -13.04
CA LYS A 32 33.77 -8.42 -13.68
C LYS A 32 34.63 -7.65 -12.67
N GLU A 33 34.12 -7.42 -11.47
CA GLU A 33 34.78 -6.65 -10.41
C GLU A 33 34.75 -7.43 -9.07
N PRO A 34 35.59 -8.46 -8.88
CA PRO A 34 35.49 -9.38 -7.72
C PRO A 34 35.54 -8.71 -6.35
N SER A 35 36.28 -7.60 -6.24
CA SER A 35 36.45 -6.81 -5.00
C SER A 35 35.51 -5.61 -4.89
N ILE A 36 34.45 -5.53 -5.72
CA ILE A 36 33.53 -4.38 -5.70
C ILE A 36 32.90 -4.18 -4.31
N PRO A 37 33.00 -2.97 -3.74
CA PRO A 37 32.35 -2.67 -2.46
C PRO A 37 30.83 -2.77 -2.54
N LYS A 38 30.19 -3.26 -1.46
CA LYS A 38 28.73 -3.33 -1.36
C LYS A 38 28.06 -1.95 -1.52
N THR A 39 28.72 -0.89 -1.06
CA THR A 39 28.27 0.49 -1.21
C THR A 39 28.19 0.90 -2.68
N THR A 40 29.18 0.51 -3.49
CA THR A 40 29.20 0.75 -4.94
C THR A 40 28.08 0.00 -5.65
N VAL A 41 27.86 -1.28 -5.32
CA VAL A 41 26.71 -2.04 -5.85
C VAL A 41 25.38 -1.37 -5.47
N SER A 42 25.24 -0.96 -4.21
CA SER A 42 24.05 -0.25 -3.73
C SER A 42 23.82 1.05 -4.49
N TRP A 43 24.89 1.80 -4.78
CA TRP A 43 24.83 3.02 -5.59
C TRP A 43 24.41 2.72 -7.04
N ARG A 44 24.95 1.66 -7.67
CA ARG A 44 24.54 1.25 -9.02
C ARG A 44 23.07 0.88 -9.09
N ILE A 45 22.58 0.09 -8.14
CA ILE A 45 21.17 -0.26 -8.03
C ILE A 45 20.32 0.99 -7.86
N TYR A 46 20.72 1.91 -6.97
CA TYR A 46 20.03 3.18 -6.80
C TYR A 46 19.96 3.97 -8.11
N SER A 47 21.06 4.08 -8.86
CA SER A 47 21.07 4.75 -10.16
C SER A 47 20.15 4.08 -11.17
N LEU A 48 20.16 2.74 -11.27
CA LEU A 48 19.26 2.00 -12.15
C LEU A 48 17.78 2.20 -11.77
N VAL A 49 17.48 2.33 -10.49
CA VAL A 49 16.13 2.66 -10.03
C VAL A 49 15.71 4.08 -10.44
N GLN A 50 16.61 5.06 -10.30
CA GLN A 50 16.34 6.43 -10.74
C GLN A 50 16.20 6.55 -12.26
N GLN A 51 16.85 5.67 -13.02
CA GLN A 51 16.75 5.61 -14.48
C GLN A 51 15.52 4.85 -14.97
N GLY A 52 14.72 4.25 -14.08
CA GLY A 52 13.55 3.45 -14.46
C GLY A 52 13.89 2.07 -15.04
N GLU A 53 15.14 1.63 -14.93
CA GLU A 53 15.59 0.32 -15.41
C GLU A 53 15.28 -0.79 -14.40
N LEU A 54 15.32 -0.44 -13.11
CA LEU A 54 14.92 -1.30 -12.01
C LEU A 54 13.84 -0.63 -11.16
N GLN A 55 13.00 -1.44 -10.54
CA GLN A 55 12.05 -1.01 -9.53
C GLN A 55 12.20 -1.88 -8.29
N ARG A 56 12.03 -1.26 -7.12
CA ARG A 56 12.19 -1.95 -5.83
C ARG A 56 10.83 -2.51 -5.39
N VAL A 57 10.69 -3.82 -5.43
CA VAL A 57 9.45 -4.55 -5.06
C VAL A 57 9.48 -5.13 -3.64
N GLY A 58 10.58 -4.95 -2.92
CA GLY A 58 10.73 -5.36 -1.52
C GLY A 58 12.13 -5.08 -0.95
N ARG A 59 12.36 -5.41 0.33
CA ARG A 59 13.70 -5.32 0.92
C ARG A 59 14.63 -6.29 0.19
N GLY A 60 15.66 -5.72 -0.45
CA GLY A 60 16.66 -6.48 -1.23
C GLY A 60 16.08 -7.18 -2.46
N LYS A 61 14.89 -6.78 -2.94
CA LYS A 61 14.22 -7.39 -4.09
C LYS A 61 13.86 -6.34 -5.12
N TYR A 62 14.19 -6.63 -6.37
CA TYR A 62 14.04 -5.75 -7.52
C TYR A 62 13.38 -6.49 -8.68
N SER A 63 12.76 -5.75 -9.59
CA SER A 63 12.33 -6.25 -10.89
C SER A 63 12.72 -5.22 -11.95
N PHE A 64 12.75 -5.62 -13.22
CA PHE A 64 12.99 -4.68 -14.31
C PHE A 64 11.82 -3.72 -14.49
N GLY A 65 12.14 -2.53 -15.02
CA GLY A 65 11.19 -1.49 -15.35
C GLY A 65 11.05 -0.41 -14.28
N GLU A 66 10.15 0.51 -14.57
CA GLU A 66 9.99 1.75 -13.81
C GLU A 66 9.09 1.58 -12.59
N THR A 67 9.42 2.28 -11.50
CA THR A 67 8.57 2.31 -10.31
C THR A 67 7.32 3.14 -10.57
N ARG A 68 6.14 2.51 -10.54
CA ARG A 68 4.84 3.17 -10.67
C ARG A 68 4.18 3.31 -9.31
N HIS A 69 4.28 4.51 -8.72
CA HIS A 69 3.71 4.79 -7.39
C HIS A 69 2.22 5.13 -7.50
N TYR A 70 1.39 4.46 -6.70
CA TYR A 70 -0.01 4.86 -6.52
C TYR A 70 -0.09 5.98 -5.49
N SER A 71 -0.80 7.06 -5.82
CA SER A 71 -1.00 8.16 -4.88
C SER A 71 -2.45 8.63 -4.88
N PRO A 72 -3.22 8.35 -3.82
CA PRO A 72 -4.59 8.85 -3.69
C PRO A 72 -4.67 10.37 -3.85
N LYS A 73 -5.76 10.84 -4.47
CA LYS A 73 -6.07 12.28 -4.53
C LYS A 73 -6.52 12.76 -3.16
N ILE A 74 -5.96 13.87 -2.70
CA ILE A 74 -6.36 14.48 -1.43
C ILE A 74 -7.45 15.51 -1.71
N ASN A 75 -8.63 15.25 -1.17
CA ASN A 75 -9.75 16.18 -1.27
C ASN A 75 -9.83 17.14 -0.07
N TYR A 76 -10.76 18.09 -0.13
CA TYR A 76 -10.96 19.09 0.92
C TYR A 76 -11.42 18.48 2.26
N LYS A 77 -12.26 17.44 2.22
CA LYS A 77 -12.74 16.72 3.42
C LYS A 77 -11.57 16.07 4.17
N MET A 78 -10.67 15.41 3.45
CA MET A 78 -9.42 14.84 3.97
C MET A 78 -8.54 15.89 4.65
N LYS A 79 -8.40 17.08 4.06
CA LYS A 79 -7.60 18.18 4.65
C LYS A 79 -8.24 18.67 5.95
N LYS A 80 -9.56 18.88 5.95
CA LYS A 80 -10.32 19.29 7.15
C LYS A 80 -10.21 18.30 8.30
N ILE A 81 -10.40 17.01 8.02
CA ILE A 81 -10.28 15.94 9.02
C ILE A 81 -8.85 15.90 9.59
N GLY A 82 -7.84 15.90 8.73
CA GLY A 82 -6.44 15.91 9.16
C GLY A 82 -6.08 17.12 10.03
N GLN A 83 -6.55 18.32 9.66
CA GLN A 83 -6.37 19.53 10.47
C GLN A 83 -7.05 19.44 11.83
N LEU A 84 -8.28 18.93 11.88
CA LEU A 84 -9.02 18.75 13.13
C LEU A 84 -8.29 17.77 14.05
N ILE A 85 -7.87 16.62 13.52
CA ILE A 85 -7.14 15.59 14.28
C ILE A 85 -5.83 16.18 14.82
N LYS A 86 -5.03 16.82 13.97
CA LYS A 86 -3.76 17.43 14.37
C LYS A 86 -3.94 18.49 15.46
N ARG A 87 -5.05 19.24 15.45
CA ARG A 87 -5.33 20.27 16.46
C ARG A 87 -5.79 19.68 17.80
N LYS A 88 -6.73 18.72 17.77
CA LYS A 88 -7.32 18.14 18.99
C LYS A 88 -6.46 17.01 19.59
N TYR A 89 -5.71 16.29 18.78
CA TYR A 89 -4.94 15.09 19.14
C TYR A 89 -3.53 15.15 18.51
N PRO A 90 -2.69 16.13 18.87
CA PRO A 90 -1.44 16.43 18.16
C PRO A 90 -0.38 15.32 18.18
N PHE A 91 -0.47 14.37 19.11
CA PHE A 91 0.53 13.33 19.32
C PHE A 91 0.16 11.95 18.76
N ILE A 92 -1.03 11.81 18.18
CA ILE A 92 -1.51 10.51 17.71
C ILE A 92 -1.07 10.26 16.27
N ASN A 93 -0.80 9.01 15.94
CA ASN A 93 -0.75 8.56 14.56
C ASN A 93 -2.18 8.38 14.03
N TYR A 94 -2.37 8.77 12.78
CA TYR A 94 -3.61 8.51 12.05
C TYR A 94 -3.34 8.24 10.58
N CYS A 95 -4.34 7.69 9.90
CA CYS A 95 -4.36 7.45 8.47
C CYS A 95 -5.79 7.64 7.96
N GLN A 96 -5.95 8.15 6.75
CA GLN A 96 -7.26 8.26 6.12
C GLN A 96 -7.24 7.80 4.67
N TRP A 97 -8.35 7.24 4.20
CA TRP A 97 -8.53 6.86 2.80
C TRP A 97 -10.02 6.74 2.48
N GLU A 98 -10.35 6.70 1.20
CA GLU A 98 -11.74 6.66 0.73
C GLU A 98 -12.01 5.41 -0.09
N LEU A 99 -13.20 4.83 0.09
CA LEU A 99 -13.64 3.62 -0.64
C LEU A 99 -13.65 3.83 -2.16
N SER A 100 -13.95 5.05 -2.62
CA SER A 100 -13.90 5.42 -4.04
C SER A 100 -12.54 5.17 -4.70
N SER A 101 -11.46 5.12 -3.91
CA SER A 101 -10.11 4.80 -4.38
C SER A 101 -10.02 3.38 -4.96
N VAL A 102 -10.91 2.47 -4.55
CA VAL A 102 -10.97 1.07 -5.00
C VAL A 102 -11.51 0.96 -6.43
N ASN A 103 -12.33 1.91 -6.89
CA ASN A 103 -12.93 1.89 -8.24
C ASN A 103 -11.91 1.83 -9.39
N MET A 104 -10.67 2.26 -9.15
CA MET A 104 -9.61 2.20 -10.16
C MET A 104 -9.08 0.77 -10.41
N PHE A 105 -9.36 -0.15 -9.47
CA PHE A 105 -8.92 -1.54 -9.48
C PHE A 105 -10.10 -2.52 -9.60
N SER A 106 -11.29 -2.09 -9.18
CA SER A 106 -12.51 -2.88 -9.17
C SER A 106 -13.02 -3.15 -10.59
N GLN A 107 -13.61 -4.34 -10.83
CA GLN A 107 -14.40 -4.57 -12.04
C GLN A 107 -15.80 -3.94 -11.93
N HIS A 108 -16.32 -3.87 -10.71
CA HIS A 108 -17.63 -3.31 -10.41
C HIS A 108 -17.51 -1.85 -9.94
N LEU A 109 -18.34 -0.96 -10.50
CA LEU A 109 -18.34 0.43 -10.07
C LEU A 109 -19.07 0.60 -8.73
N ILE A 110 -18.34 1.06 -7.71
CA ILE A 110 -18.91 1.48 -6.43
C ILE A 110 -19.46 2.90 -6.60
N ASN A 111 -20.78 3.06 -6.46
CA ASN A 111 -21.48 4.33 -6.67
C ASN A 111 -21.69 5.16 -5.39
N PHE A 112 -21.14 4.70 -4.26
CA PHE A 112 -21.13 5.43 -3.00
C PHE A 112 -19.70 5.57 -2.48
N ASN A 113 -19.48 6.50 -1.56
CA ASN A 113 -18.17 6.70 -0.96
C ASN A 113 -18.25 6.60 0.56
N ILE A 114 -17.17 6.13 1.17
CA ILE A 114 -16.97 6.08 2.61
C ILE A 114 -15.57 6.58 2.88
N HIS A 115 -15.45 7.43 3.89
CA HIS A 115 -14.17 7.95 4.32
C HIS A 115 -13.72 7.23 5.59
N PHE A 116 -12.68 6.43 5.51
CA PHE A 116 -12.10 5.74 6.65
C PHE A 116 -11.07 6.62 7.34
N VAL A 117 -11.15 6.72 8.67
CA VAL A 117 -10.19 7.42 9.51
C VAL A 117 -9.69 6.43 10.57
N ASP A 118 -8.47 5.98 10.38
CA ASP A 118 -7.80 5.03 11.25
C ASP A 118 -6.96 5.83 12.26
N VAL A 119 -7.19 5.62 13.54
CA VAL A 119 -6.44 6.29 14.63
C VAL A 119 -5.97 5.29 15.68
N GLU A 120 -4.95 5.64 16.44
CA GLU A 120 -4.47 4.78 17.53
C GLU A 120 -5.60 4.23 18.41
N ARG A 121 -5.48 2.96 18.78
CA ARG A 121 -6.56 2.18 19.42
C ARG A 121 -7.15 2.87 20.65
N ASP A 122 -6.29 3.50 21.45
CA ASP A 122 -6.67 4.08 22.74
C ASP A 122 -7.41 5.42 22.61
N VAL A 123 -7.43 6.01 21.42
CA VAL A 123 -8.07 7.32 21.14
C VAL A 123 -9.22 7.24 20.14
N VAL A 124 -9.59 6.04 19.68
CA VAL A 124 -10.68 5.83 18.69
C VAL A 124 -11.98 6.50 19.16
N GLU A 125 -12.37 6.29 20.42
CA GLU A 125 -13.61 6.85 20.98
C GLU A 125 -13.55 8.38 21.05
N SER A 126 -12.43 8.93 21.52
CA SER A 126 -12.24 10.38 21.61
C SER A 126 -12.29 11.03 20.23
N VAL A 127 -11.62 10.46 19.23
CA VAL A 127 -11.63 10.96 17.84
C VAL A 127 -13.01 10.83 17.22
N TYR A 128 -13.71 9.72 17.47
CA TYR A 128 -15.09 9.51 17.02
C TYR A 128 -16.02 10.65 17.47
N TYR A 129 -16.08 10.95 18.77
CA TYR A 129 -16.87 12.07 19.27
C TYR A 129 -16.35 13.42 18.78
N GLY A 130 -15.02 13.61 18.73
CA GLY A 130 -14.42 14.84 18.26
C GLY A 130 -14.74 15.18 16.81
N LEU A 131 -14.90 14.17 15.95
CA LEU A 131 -15.36 14.32 14.57
C LEU A 131 -16.87 14.55 14.47
N LYS A 132 -17.69 13.91 15.32
CA LYS A 132 -19.15 14.14 15.36
C LYS A 132 -19.54 15.59 15.63
N GLU A 133 -18.74 16.32 16.39
CA GLU A 133 -18.97 17.76 16.63
C GLU A 133 -18.84 18.62 15.35
N SER A 134 -18.11 18.14 14.33
CA SER A 134 -17.78 18.92 13.13
C SER A 134 -18.35 18.34 11.84
N PHE A 135 -18.83 17.10 11.85
CA PHE A 135 -19.33 16.39 10.69
C PHE A 135 -20.63 15.67 11.01
N SER A 136 -21.60 15.74 10.09
CA SER A 136 -22.96 15.24 10.30
C SER A 136 -23.08 13.71 10.33
N LYS A 137 -22.29 12.99 9.52
CA LYS A 137 -22.36 11.53 9.38
C LYS A 137 -21.03 10.88 9.76
N VAL A 138 -20.86 10.57 11.05
CA VAL A 138 -19.68 9.89 11.60
C VAL A 138 -20.13 8.63 12.35
N MET A 139 -19.50 7.51 12.01
CA MET A 139 -19.78 6.19 12.56
C MET A 139 -18.52 5.63 13.22
N HIS A 140 -18.69 4.98 14.38
CA HIS A 140 -17.65 4.13 14.94
C HIS A 140 -17.72 2.77 14.23
N ILE A 141 -16.58 2.18 13.90
CA ILE A 141 -16.49 0.85 13.27
C ILE A 141 -17.33 -0.25 13.96
N LYS A 142 -17.52 -0.19 15.29
CA LYS A 142 -18.31 -1.16 16.06
C LYS A 142 -19.82 -1.09 15.75
N ASN A 143 -20.26 0.01 15.17
CA ASN A 143 -21.66 0.25 14.83
C ASN A 143 -21.95 -0.12 13.36
N LEU A 144 -21.02 -0.77 12.66
CA LEU A 144 -21.29 -1.34 11.35
C LEU A 144 -21.85 -2.75 11.52
N TYR A 145 -23.11 -2.94 11.15
CA TYR A 145 -23.82 -4.22 11.23
C TYR A 145 -24.35 -4.69 9.86
N ASP A 146 -24.52 -3.76 8.92
CA ASP A 146 -25.02 -4.01 7.56
C ASP A 146 -23.93 -3.80 6.49
N ASN A 147 -24.33 -3.94 5.22
CA ASN A 147 -23.49 -3.63 4.06
C ASN A 147 -22.99 -2.17 4.13
N LEU A 148 -21.76 -1.95 3.66
CA LEU A 148 -21.16 -0.62 3.57
C LEU A 148 -22.05 0.41 2.84
N SER A 149 -22.89 -0.02 1.90
CA SER A 149 -23.83 0.88 1.19
C SER A 149 -24.75 1.67 2.12
N GLU A 150 -25.17 1.10 3.25
CA GLU A 150 -26.01 1.80 4.25
C GLU A 150 -25.28 2.99 4.90
N PHE A 151 -23.95 2.93 4.90
CA PHE A 151 -23.07 3.94 5.46
C PHE A 151 -22.51 4.88 4.38
N ALA A 152 -23.14 4.98 3.21
CA ALA A 152 -22.78 5.94 2.17
C ALA A 152 -22.60 7.38 2.72
N ASP A 153 -21.58 8.08 2.24
CA ASP A 153 -21.16 9.43 2.61
C ASP A 153 -20.72 9.62 4.07
N SER A 154 -20.54 8.53 4.82
CA SER A 154 -20.09 8.57 6.21
C SER A 154 -18.57 8.71 6.35
N ILE A 155 -18.16 9.21 7.52
CA ILE A 155 -16.82 9.03 8.05
C ILE A 155 -16.86 7.84 9.01
N ILE A 156 -16.01 6.84 8.81
CA ILE A 156 -15.91 5.66 9.68
C ILE A 156 -14.60 5.74 10.45
N VAL A 157 -14.70 5.85 11.78
CA VAL A 157 -13.55 5.89 12.67
C VAL A 157 -13.24 4.49 13.16
N ARG A 158 -11.98 4.07 12.98
CA ARG A 158 -11.52 2.70 13.23
C ARG A 158 -10.12 2.67 13.86
N PRO A 159 -9.75 1.57 14.52
CA PRO A 159 -8.41 1.45 15.08
C PRO A 159 -7.35 1.31 13.98
N LEU A 160 -6.28 2.08 14.09
CA LEU A 160 -5.05 1.96 13.33
C LEU A 160 -4.25 0.78 13.88
N VAL A 161 -3.97 -0.19 13.01
CA VAL A 161 -3.13 -1.33 13.37
C VAL A 161 -1.66 -0.91 13.38
N THR A 162 -0.88 -1.45 14.29
CA THR A 162 0.55 -1.13 14.41
C THR A 162 1.29 -1.43 13.10
N ASP A 163 2.30 -0.62 12.79
CA ASP A 163 3.06 -0.70 11.53
C ASP A 163 2.21 -0.58 10.24
N SER A 164 0.99 -0.01 10.33
CA SER A 164 0.16 0.28 9.15
C SER A 164 0.96 1.02 8.07
N PRO A 165 0.90 0.57 6.80
CA PRO A 165 1.55 1.25 5.68
C PRO A 165 0.86 2.59 5.35
N VAL A 166 1.48 3.70 5.79
CA VAL A 166 0.92 5.06 5.69
C VAL A 166 1.89 5.98 4.94
N GLU A 167 1.34 6.86 4.11
CA GLU A 167 2.07 7.87 3.34
C GLU A 167 1.74 9.28 3.85
N LYS A 168 2.74 10.15 3.95
CA LYS A 168 2.52 11.57 4.27
C LYS A 168 2.44 12.38 2.98
N LYS A 169 1.33 13.08 2.76
CA LYS A 169 1.10 13.89 1.55
C LYS A 169 0.24 15.12 1.87
N GLU A 170 0.58 16.27 1.29
CA GLU A 170 -0.11 17.57 1.49
C GLU A 170 -0.51 17.86 2.96
N ASN A 171 0.41 17.58 3.89
CA ASN A 171 0.24 17.75 5.34
C ASN A 171 -0.81 16.85 6.02
N THR A 172 -1.19 15.75 5.40
CA THR A 172 -1.98 14.69 6.05
C THR A 172 -1.36 13.31 5.82
N TYR A 173 -1.93 12.30 6.47
CA TYR A 173 -1.48 10.92 6.41
C TYR A 173 -2.54 10.05 5.72
N ILE A 174 -2.17 9.37 4.65
CA ILE A 174 -3.07 8.58 3.80
C ILE A 174 -2.65 7.12 3.74
N ALA A 175 -3.59 6.23 3.45
CA ALA A 175 -3.26 4.82 3.24
C ALA A 175 -2.43 4.66 1.96
N SER A 176 -1.37 3.85 2.04
CA SER A 176 -0.70 3.33 0.83
C SER A 176 -1.58 2.29 0.14
N LEU A 177 -1.22 1.94 -1.10
CA LEU A 177 -1.90 0.87 -1.84
C LEU A 177 -1.83 -0.47 -1.10
N GLU A 178 -0.69 -0.81 -0.50
CA GLU A 178 -0.52 -2.04 0.26
C GLU A 178 -1.47 -2.13 1.45
N LYS A 179 -1.70 -1.01 2.15
CA LYS A 179 -2.67 -0.97 3.24
C LYS A 179 -4.09 -1.20 2.73
N MET A 180 -4.49 -0.47 1.68
CA MET A 180 -5.83 -0.59 1.11
C MET A 180 -6.13 -2.02 0.65
N LEU A 181 -5.21 -2.64 -0.08
CA LEU A 181 -5.37 -4.02 -0.56
C LEU A 181 -5.48 -5.04 0.59
N VAL A 182 -4.64 -4.89 1.63
CA VAL A 182 -4.71 -5.79 2.81
C VAL A 182 -5.99 -5.58 3.61
N ASP A 183 -6.40 -4.33 3.82
CA ASP A 183 -7.64 -4.04 4.55
C ASP A 183 -8.84 -4.64 3.79
N LEU A 184 -8.94 -4.41 2.47
CA LEU A 184 -9.99 -4.99 1.61
C LEU A 184 -10.08 -6.52 1.70
N CYS A 185 -8.96 -7.23 1.77
CA CYS A 185 -8.99 -8.69 1.80
C CYS A 185 -9.10 -9.31 3.20
N THR A 186 -8.94 -8.53 4.28
CA THR A 186 -8.86 -9.08 5.64
C THR A 186 -9.90 -8.53 6.62
N ASP A 187 -10.40 -7.32 6.40
CA ASP A 187 -11.34 -6.69 7.32
C ASP A 187 -12.79 -7.03 6.98
N ARG A 188 -13.58 -7.26 8.03
CA ARG A 188 -14.93 -7.83 7.93
C ARG A 188 -15.90 -6.94 7.16
N GLU A 189 -15.74 -5.63 7.31
CA GLU A 189 -16.57 -4.63 6.64
C GLU A 189 -16.42 -4.66 5.11
N PHE A 190 -15.34 -5.26 4.58
CA PHE A 190 -15.10 -5.39 3.14
C PHE A 190 -15.49 -6.77 2.59
N ILE A 191 -16.41 -7.47 3.26
CA ILE A 191 -16.89 -8.78 2.82
C ILE A 191 -17.48 -8.76 1.39
N SER A 192 -18.03 -7.62 0.96
CA SER A 192 -18.59 -7.43 -0.39
C SER A 192 -17.56 -7.50 -1.51
N PHE A 193 -16.27 -7.34 -1.20
CA PHE A 193 -15.17 -7.43 -2.17
C PHE A 193 -14.59 -8.85 -2.28
N GLN A 194 -15.03 -9.80 -1.44
CA GLN A 194 -14.51 -11.16 -1.47
C GLN A 194 -15.01 -11.95 -2.70
N GLY A 195 -14.55 -13.20 -2.85
CA GLY A 195 -14.84 -14.00 -4.04
C GLY A 195 -13.89 -13.65 -5.17
N ASN A 196 -14.38 -13.58 -6.41
CA ASN A 196 -13.54 -13.28 -7.57
C ASN A 196 -13.07 -11.82 -7.63
N GLU A 197 -13.85 -10.90 -7.04
CA GLU A 197 -13.59 -9.46 -7.11
C GLU A 197 -12.25 -9.08 -6.45
N ILE A 198 -11.93 -9.66 -5.29
CA ILE A 198 -10.66 -9.37 -4.60
C ILE A 198 -9.44 -9.75 -5.45
N TYR A 199 -9.52 -10.83 -6.22
CA TYR A 199 -8.43 -11.25 -7.10
C TYR A 199 -8.28 -10.29 -8.28
N HIS A 200 -9.38 -9.81 -8.86
CA HIS A 200 -9.34 -8.82 -9.93
C HIS A 200 -8.80 -7.47 -9.44
N ILE A 201 -9.22 -7.00 -8.27
CA ILE A 201 -8.68 -5.80 -7.63
C ILE A 201 -7.16 -5.92 -7.45
N PHE A 202 -6.69 -7.05 -6.92
CA PHE A 202 -5.26 -7.27 -6.73
C PHE A 202 -4.52 -7.32 -8.06
N GLN A 203 -5.00 -8.08 -9.04
CA GLN A 203 -4.36 -8.19 -10.36
C GLN A 203 -4.25 -6.82 -11.03
N ASN A 204 -5.34 -6.06 -11.09
CA ASN A 204 -5.36 -4.71 -11.65
C ASN A 204 -4.42 -3.75 -10.90
N ALA A 205 -4.27 -3.89 -9.57
CA ALA A 205 -3.36 -3.07 -8.79
C ALA A 205 -1.88 -3.41 -9.10
N PHE A 206 -1.53 -4.69 -9.19
CA PHE A 206 -0.18 -5.17 -9.49
C PHE A 206 0.24 -4.91 -10.94
N ASP A 207 -0.71 -4.91 -11.88
CA ASP A 207 -0.45 -4.60 -13.30
C ASP A 207 -0.19 -3.10 -13.52
N LYS A 208 -0.89 -2.25 -12.76
CA LYS A 208 -0.80 -0.79 -12.90
C LYS A 208 0.33 -0.18 -12.07
N TYR A 209 0.61 -0.74 -10.88
CA TYR A 209 1.49 -0.12 -9.89
C TYR A 209 2.53 -1.08 -9.31
N THR A 210 3.64 -0.51 -8.86
CA THR A 210 4.66 -1.23 -8.11
C THR A 210 4.18 -1.45 -6.68
N VAL A 211 3.74 -2.67 -6.37
CA VAL A 211 3.21 -3.03 -5.04
C VAL A 211 4.21 -3.88 -4.26
N ASN A 212 4.49 -3.48 -3.02
CA ASN A 212 5.44 -4.16 -2.15
C ASN A 212 4.78 -5.32 -1.36
N LYS A 213 4.94 -6.54 -1.89
CA LYS A 213 4.43 -7.78 -1.28
C LYS A 213 4.91 -7.99 0.16
N GLN A 214 6.15 -7.60 0.49
CA GLN A 214 6.66 -7.76 1.86
C GLN A 214 5.96 -6.84 2.84
N THR A 215 5.68 -5.60 2.43
CA THR A 215 4.89 -4.64 3.22
C THR A 215 3.49 -5.19 3.49
N MET A 216 2.82 -5.73 2.47
CA MET A 216 1.50 -6.36 2.61
C MET A 216 1.54 -7.54 3.60
N LEU A 217 2.49 -8.46 3.43
CA LEU A 217 2.62 -9.65 4.29
C LEU A 217 2.99 -9.29 5.74
N ARG A 218 3.79 -8.24 5.94
CA ARG A 218 4.10 -7.70 7.28
C ARG A 218 2.86 -7.11 7.92
N TYR A 219 2.13 -6.27 7.18
CA TYR A 219 0.92 -5.61 7.66
C TYR A 219 -0.20 -6.62 7.97
N GLY A 220 -0.47 -7.56 7.06
CA GLY A 220 -1.38 -8.68 7.30
C GLY A 220 -0.97 -9.52 8.51
N GLY A 221 0.34 -9.68 8.76
CA GLY A 221 0.86 -10.32 9.98
C GLY A 221 0.45 -9.59 11.27
N ARG A 222 0.52 -8.25 11.30
CA ARG A 222 0.06 -7.45 12.45
C ARG A 222 -1.45 -7.56 12.70
N LYS A 223 -2.21 -7.96 11.69
CA LYS A 223 -3.65 -8.26 11.78
C LYS A 223 -3.96 -9.71 12.13
N ASN A 224 -2.95 -10.58 12.28
CA ASN A 224 -3.08 -12.05 12.37
C ASN A 224 -3.73 -12.68 11.12
N LYS A 225 -3.46 -12.09 9.96
CA LYS A 225 -4.09 -12.39 8.67
C LYS A 225 -3.08 -12.57 7.54
N ARG A 226 -1.82 -12.86 7.89
CA ARG A 226 -0.71 -13.05 6.93
C ARG A 226 -1.03 -14.12 5.90
N GLU A 227 -1.59 -15.25 6.33
CA GLU A 227 -1.90 -16.38 5.46
C GLU A 227 -2.97 -16.04 4.41
N GLU A 228 -3.97 -15.24 4.79
CA GLU A 228 -5.01 -14.77 3.87
C GLU A 228 -4.41 -13.90 2.76
N VAL A 229 -3.54 -12.97 3.12
CA VAL A 229 -2.80 -12.13 2.16
C VAL A 229 -1.89 -12.99 1.27
N ASP A 230 -1.15 -13.95 1.85
CA ASP A 230 -0.25 -14.82 1.10
C ASP A 230 -0.98 -15.72 0.10
N ARG A 231 -2.17 -16.23 0.45
CA ARG A 231 -3.01 -17.00 -0.47
C ARG A 231 -3.39 -16.20 -1.71
N ILE A 232 -3.88 -14.97 -1.53
CA ILE A 232 -4.26 -14.10 -2.66
C ILE A 232 -3.05 -13.81 -3.54
N LEU A 233 -1.92 -13.44 -2.93
CA LEU A 233 -0.68 -13.16 -3.66
C LEU A 233 -0.18 -14.37 -4.46
N LYS A 234 -0.35 -15.59 -3.96
CA LYS A 234 0.01 -16.82 -4.69
C LYS A 234 -0.92 -17.10 -5.86
N THR A 235 -2.23 -16.85 -5.70
CA THR A 235 -3.22 -17.06 -6.77
C THR A 235 -2.95 -16.14 -7.96
N ILE A 236 -2.75 -14.84 -7.72
CA ILE A 236 -2.53 -13.87 -8.80
C ILE A 236 -1.17 -14.03 -9.51
N ASN A 237 -0.18 -14.69 -8.89
CA ASN A 237 1.11 -14.96 -9.55
C ASN A 237 1.10 -16.25 -10.38
N ARG A 238 0.03 -17.07 -10.28
CA ARG A 238 -0.12 -18.34 -11.03
C ARG A 238 -0.94 -18.17 -12.32
N GLN A 239 -1.59 -17.02 -12.47
CA GLN A 239 -2.35 -16.61 -13.65
C GLN A 239 -1.44 -15.78 -14.56
#